data_AF-A0A5C6LJH6-F1
#
_entry.id   AF-A0A5C6LJH6-F1
#
_cell.length_a   1.000
_cell.length_b   1.000
_cell.length_c   1.000
_cell.angle_alpha   90.00
_cell.angle_beta   90.00
_cell.angle_gamma   90.00
#
_symmetry.space_group_name_H-M   'P 1'
#
loop_
_entity.id
_entity.type
_entity.pdbx_description
1 polymer ?
#
loop_
_entity_poly.entity_id
_entity_poly.type
_entity_poly.pdbx_seq_one_letter_code
_entity_poly.pdbx_strand_id
1 'polypeptide(L)'
;MLQRRKVIRLFDEIIQRDEKLVVRGVLHSVEIVNSRLLRYNTSAGSKEVHIPLALSEGFMAWSYERRLERINTLTNRQVVLHIVTIKPGIDVLLRADYENLVYRETTETISDEERERHIRKFWSDMSIVGIILGVVCVLFLIFSGGHAGVLLILGGIILLLVLLIAGFYVVPSLTALKRADAKR
;
A
#
# COMPACT_ATOMS: atom_id res chain seq x y z
N MET A 1 -23.49 -1.08 -7.17
CA MET A 1 -23.76 0.37 -6.97
C MET A 1 -24.51 0.75 -5.67
N LEU A 2 -25.14 -0.17 -4.94
CA LEU A 2 -25.93 0.17 -3.73
C LEU A 2 -25.13 0.35 -2.43
N GLN A 3 -23.89 -0.14 -2.33
CA GLN A 3 -23.13 -0.13 -1.07
C GLN A 3 -22.20 1.08 -0.89
N ARG A 4 -21.72 1.71 -1.98
CA ARG A 4 -21.01 3.01 -1.96
C ARG A 4 -21.86 4.10 -1.28
N ARG A 5 -23.19 4.00 -1.36
CA ARG A 5 -24.13 4.90 -0.70
C ARG A 5 -24.09 4.84 0.83
N LYS A 6 -23.70 3.72 1.47
CA LYS A 6 -23.79 3.61 2.94
C LYS A 6 -22.70 4.37 3.67
N VAL A 7 -21.45 4.34 3.18
CA VAL A 7 -20.35 5.11 3.80
C VAL A 7 -20.54 6.59 3.54
N ILE A 8 -20.91 6.96 2.30
CA ILE A 8 -21.22 8.36 1.95
C ILE A 8 -22.39 8.87 2.80
N ARG A 9 -23.46 8.08 2.99
CA ARG A 9 -24.56 8.45 3.89
C ARG A 9 -24.15 8.58 5.35
N LEU A 10 -23.20 7.78 5.85
CA LEU A 10 -22.69 7.96 7.21
C LEU A 10 -21.99 9.31 7.34
N PHE A 11 -21.17 9.70 6.35
CA PHE A 11 -20.57 11.04 6.31
C PHE A 11 -21.62 12.15 6.17
N ASP A 12 -22.66 11.97 5.35
CA ASP A 12 -23.75 12.93 5.21
C ASP A 12 -24.59 13.05 6.50
N GLU A 13 -24.87 11.94 7.19
CA GLU A 13 -25.54 11.89 8.49
C GLU A 13 -24.69 12.54 9.60
N ILE A 14 -23.36 12.38 9.56
CA ILE A 14 -22.38 13.05 10.45
C ILE A 14 -22.45 14.57 10.25
N ILE A 15 -22.51 15.05 9.00
CA ILE A 15 -22.59 16.49 8.67
C ILE A 15 -23.92 17.09 9.16
N GLN A 16 -25.01 16.31 9.15
CA GLN A 16 -26.33 16.81 9.54
C GLN A 16 -26.53 17.02 11.05
N ARG A 17 -25.77 16.33 11.93
CA ARG A 17 -25.96 16.42 13.39
C ARG A 17 -25.03 17.39 14.12
N ASP A 18 -23.94 17.85 13.49
CA ASP A 18 -22.98 18.88 13.97
C ASP A 18 -22.43 18.74 15.40
N GLU A 19 -22.69 17.62 16.09
CA GLU A 19 -22.21 17.35 17.44
C GLU A 19 -20.87 16.60 17.41
N LYS A 20 -19.79 17.36 17.55
CA LYS A 20 -18.43 16.83 17.70
C LYS A 20 -18.05 16.73 19.17
N LEU A 21 -17.88 15.53 19.67
CA LEU A 21 -17.31 15.27 20.99
C LEU A 21 -15.78 15.24 20.89
N VAL A 22 -15.10 16.01 21.73
CA VAL A 22 -13.63 16.00 21.82
C VAL A 22 -13.25 15.54 23.21
N VAL A 23 -12.65 14.34 23.29
CA VAL A 23 -12.16 13.77 24.56
C VAL A 23 -10.66 13.95 24.61
N ARG A 24 -10.15 14.54 25.70
CA ARG A 24 -8.72 14.74 25.94
C ARG A 24 -8.29 14.00 27.20
N GLY A 25 -7.15 13.33 27.15
CA GLY A 25 -6.58 12.68 28.33
C GLY A 25 -5.31 11.90 28.00
N VAL A 26 -4.66 11.41 29.04
CA VAL A 26 -3.51 10.49 28.88
C VAL A 26 -4.05 9.12 28.52
N LEU A 27 -3.60 8.56 27.39
CA LEU A 27 -4.02 7.25 26.93
C LEU A 27 -3.32 6.15 27.73
N HIS A 28 -4.08 5.35 28.47
CA HIS A 28 -3.53 4.21 29.22
C HIS A 28 -3.53 2.94 28.40
N SER A 29 -4.65 2.62 27.74
CA SER A 29 -4.77 1.45 26.88
C SER A 29 -5.87 1.63 25.83
N VAL A 30 -5.78 0.81 24.78
CA VAL A 30 -6.86 0.65 23.79
C VAL A 30 -7.16 -0.83 23.62
N GLU A 31 -8.42 -1.18 23.81
CA GLU A 31 -8.90 -2.56 23.71
C GLU A 31 -9.80 -2.72 22.49
N ILE A 32 -9.63 -3.82 21.77
CA ILE A 32 -10.54 -4.22 20.69
C ILE A 32 -11.70 -4.98 21.33
N VAL A 33 -12.86 -4.33 21.47
CA VAL A 33 -14.07 -4.94 22.03
C VAL A 33 -14.75 -5.83 20.98
N ASN A 34 -14.76 -5.37 19.73
CA ASN A 34 -15.24 -6.12 18.57
C ASN A 34 -14.47 -5.65 17.32
N SER A 35 -14.61 -6.36 16.20
CA SER A 35 -14.04 -6.09 14.87
C SER A 35 -14.20 -4.64 14.35
N ARG A 36 -15.10 -3.84 14.93
CA ARG A 36 -15.35 -2.43 14.60
C ARG A 36 -15.49 -1.50 15.81
N LEU A 37 -15.24 -1.98 17.03
CA LEU A 37 -15.45 -1.24 18.26
C LEU A 37 -14.18 -1.25 19.09
N LEU A 38 -13.68 -0.06 19.40
CA LEU A 38 -12.54 0.16 20.29
C LEU A 38 -13.02 0.76 21.60
N ARG A 39 -12.35 0.38 22.68
CA ARG A 39 -12.45 1.07 23.97
C ARG A 39 -11.15 1.79 24.25
N TYR A 40 -11.20 3.11 24.32
CA TYR A 40 -10.09 3.96 24.75
C TYR A 40 -10.18 4.19 26.25
N ASN A 41 -9.17 3.74 26.98
CA ASN A 41 -9.04 4.02 28.40
C ASN A 41 -8.08 5.20 28.58
N THR A 42 -8.64 6.34 28.96
CA THR A 42 -7.88 7.58 29.19
C THR A 42 -7.96 8.01 30.64
N SER A 43 -7.12 8.96 31.05
CA SER A 43 -7.20 9.59 32.37
C SER A 43 -8.56 10.28 32.63
N ALA A 44 -9.29 10.66 31.57
CA ALA A 44 -10.63 11.23 31.66
C ALA A 44 -11.75 10.17 31.76
N GLY A 45 -11.39 8.88 31.67
CA GLY A 45 -12.31 7.75 31.69
C GLY A 45 -12.22 6.88 30.44
N SER A 46 -13.12 5.90 30.38
CA SER A 46 -13.23 4.94 29.30
C SER A 46 -14.28 5.37 28.28
N LYS A 47 -13.93 5.34 27.00
CA LYS A 47 -14.85 5.69 25.91
C LYS A 47 -14.83 4.63 24.82
N GLU A 48 -16.01 4.11 24.48
CA GLU A 48 -16.19 3.18 23.37
C GLU A 48 -16.51 3.94 22.08
N VAL A 49 -15.82 3.59 21.01
CA VAL A 49 -15.92 4.26 19.71
C VAL A 49 -15.82 3.26 18.57
N HIS A 50 -16.68 3.44 17.57
CA HIS A 50 -16.67 2.68 16.34
C HIS A 50 -15.63 3.21 15.37
N ILE A 51 -14.91 2.30 14.70
CA ILE A 51 -13.99 2.67 13.63
C ILE A 51 -14.69 2.53 12.27
N PRO A 52 -14.68 3.57 11.42
CA PRO A 52 -15.13 3.44 10.05
C PRO A 52 -14.11 2.63 9.23
N LEU A 53 -14.30 1.30 9.13
CA LEU A 53 -13.51 0.44 8.25
C LEU A 53 -14.12 0.45 6.84
N ALA A 54 -13.37 0.95 5.86
CA ALA A 54 -13.80 0.93 4.45
C ALA A 54 -13.93 -0.52 3.94
N LEU A 55 -15.01 -0.81 3.21
CA LEU A 55 -15.12 -2.01 2.38
C LEU A 55 -14.27 -1.78 1.13
N SER A 56 -13.25 -2.60 0.88
CA SER A 56 -12.55 -2.56 -0.41
C SER A 56 -13.30 -3.47 -1.38
N GLU A 57 -13.95 -2.89 -2.38
CA GLU A 57 -14.39 -3.63 -3.57
C GLU A 57 -13.12 -3.98 -4.35
N GLY A 58 -12.67 -5.23 -4.24
CA GLY A 58 -11.77 -5.82 -5.23
C GLY A 58 -12.54 -5.97 -6.54
N PHE A 59 -11.91 -5.59 -7.65
CA PHE A 59 -12.35 -6.00 -8.99
C PHE A 59 -12.63 -7.52 -8.95
N MET A 60 -13.87 -7.93 -9.25
CA MET A 60 -14.39 -9.31 -9.23
C MET A 60 -14.86 -9.85 -7.86
N ALA A 61 -16.18 -9.94 -7.71
CA ALA A 61 -16.98 -10.93 -6.95
C ALA A 61 -16.74 -11.20 -5.44
N TRP A 62 -15.69 -10.70 -4.79
CA TRP A 62 -15.46 -10.95 -3.36
C TRP A 62 -15.61 -9.67 -2.54
N SER A 63 -16.72 -9.56 -1.81
CA SER A 63 -16.90 -8.52 -0.79
C SER A 63 -15.99 -8.83 0.40
N TYR A 64 -14.81 -8.20 0.43
CA TYR A 64 -13.92 -8.33 1.58
C TYR A 64 -14.37 -7.36 2.68
N GLU A 65 -14.88 -7.91 3.78
CA GLU A 65 -15.17 -7.14 4.98
C GLU A 65 -13.88 -6.91 5.76
N ARG A 66 -13.36 -5.67 5.78
CA ARG A 66 -12.23 -5.33 6.64
C ARG A 66 -12.64 -5.46 8.10
N ARG A 67 -11.89 -6.25 8.85
CA ARG A 67 -12.02 -6.44 10.30
C ARG A 67 -10.78 -5.92 10.99
N LEU A 68 -10.96 -5.28 12.14
CA LEU A 68 -9.85 -4.87 12.98
C LEU A 68 -9.28 -6.10 13.70
N GLU A 69 -8.06 -6.50 13.33
CA GLU A 69 -7.37 -7.64 13.95
C GLU A 69 -6.42 -7.19 15.07
N ARG A 70 -5.72 -6.06 14.85
CA ARG A 70 -4.76 -5.51 15.79
C ARG A 70 -4.78 -3.99 15.75
N ILE A 71 -4.45 -3.38 16.88
CA ILE A 71 -4.20 -1.95 16.99
C ILE A 71 -2.86 -1.72 17.69
N ASN A 72 -2.06 -0.81 17.13
CA ASN A 72 -0.85 -0.30 17.77
C ASN A 72 -1.12 1.14 18.18
N THR A 73 -0.95 1.45 19.46
CA THR A 73 -1.18 2.79 20.01
C THR A 73 0.00 3.24 20.86
N LEU A 74 0.12 4.55 21.03
CA LEU A 74 1.13 5.15 21.90
C LEU A 74 0.52 5.37 23.29
N THR A 75 0.79 4.44 24.21
CA THR A 75 0.32 4.55 25.59
C THR A 75 1.13 5.56 26.40
N ASN A 76 0.57 6.00 27.53
CA ASN A 76 1.09 7.03 28.43
C ASN A 76 1.39 8.37 27.74
N ARG A 77 0.58 8.74 26.73
CA ARG A 77 0.68 9.99 25.99
C ARG A 77 -0.63 10.74 25.99
N GLN A 78 -0.56 12.06 25.92
CA GLN A 78 -1.74 12.90 25.75
C GLN A 78 -2.35 12.63 24.37
N VAL A 79 -3.61 12.21 24.37
CA VAL A 79 -4.39 11.95 23.15
C VAL A 79 -5.62 12.86 23.11
N VAL A 80 -5.96 13.32 21.93
CA VAL A 80 -7.19 14.04 21.60
C VAL A 80 -8.01 13.18 20.66
N LEU A 81 -9.12 12.66 21.15
CA LEU A 81 -10.05 11.83 20.39
C LEU A 81 -11.15 12.73 19.82
N HIS A 82 -11.26 12.76 18.50
CA HIS A 82 -12.32 13.43 17.77
C HIS A 82 -13.40 12.41 17.43
N ILE A 83 -14.55 12.53 18.10
CA ILE A 83 -15.64 11.57 18.07
C ILE A 83 -16.89 12.29 17.56
N VAL A 84 -17.71 11.62 16.76
CA VAL A 84 -19.05 12.09 16.39
C VAL A 84 -20.08 11.02 16.71
N THR A 85 -21.19 11.44 17.30
CA THR A 85 -22.33 10.59 17.61
C THR A 85 -23.31 10.60 16.44
N ILE A 86 -23.38 9.50 15.68
CA ILE A 86 -24.28 9.41 14.51
C ILE A 86 -25.71 9.11 14.96
N LYS A 87 -25.83 8.23 15.97
CA LYS A 87 -27.10 7.85 16.61
C LYS A 87 -26.86 7.73 18.11
N PRO A 88 -27.89 7.88 18.96
CA PRO A 88 -27.76 7.62 20.39
C PRO A 88 -27.12 6.25 20.64
N GLY A 89 -25.98 6.24 21.34
CA GLY A 89 -25.20 5.03 21.63
C GLY A 89 -24.23 4.57 20.52
N ILE A 90 -24.14 5.28 19.39
CA ILE A 90 -23.20 5.00 18.30
C ILE A 90 -22.25 6.18 18.13
N ASP A 91 -21.13 6.10 18.83
CA ASP A 91 -20.03 7.05 18.76
C ASP A 91 -19.00 6.55 17.75
N VAL A 92 -18.62 7.38 16.78
CA VAL A 92 -17.66 7.04 15.73
C VAL A 92 -16.39 7.86 15.91
N LEU A 93 -15.24 7.18 15.90
CA LEU A 93 -13.93 7.83 15.92
C LEU A 93 -13.58 8.35 14.53
N LEU A 94 -13.39 9.66 14.42
CA LEU A 94 -12.92 10.29 13.19
C LEU A 94 -11.40 10.38 13.15
N ARG A 95 -10.80 10.77 14.29
CA ARG A 95 -9.36 11.02 14.39
C ARG A 95 -8.89 10.90 15.83
N ALA A 96 -7.68 10.38 16.02
CA ALA A 96 -6.97 10.38 17.29
C ALA A 96 -5.63 11.09 17.09
N ASP A 97 -5.47 12.24 17.74
CA ASP A 97 -4.25 13.04 17.66
C ASP A 97 -3.43 12.87 18.95
N TYR A 98 -2.12 12.68 18.81
CA TYR A 98 -1.20 12.61 19.94
C TYR A 98 -0.39 13.90 19.99
N GLU A 99 -0.32 14.53 21.16
CA GLU A 99 0.51 15.73 21.32
C GLU A 99 2.00 15.36 21.30
N ASN A 100 2.83 16.22 20.71
CA ASN A 100 4.29 16.08 20.58
C ASN A 100 4.78 14.91 19.70
N LEU A 101 4.17 14.70 18.54
CA LEU A 101 4.80 13.94 17.48
C LEU A 101 5.72 14.86 16.68
N VAL A 102 7.00 14.95 17.08
CA VAL A 102 8.04 15.30 16.10
C VAL A 102 8.07 14.12 15.14
N TYR A 103 7.38 14.26 14.01
CA TYR A 103 7.44 13.30 12.92
C TYR A 103 8.88 13.29 12.39
N ARG A 104 9.72 12.42 12.96
CA ARG A 104 10.94 11.99 12.29
C ARG A 104 10.49 10.92 11.31
N GLU A 105 10.38 11.31 10.05
CA GLU A 105 10.45 10.36 8.95
C GLU A 105 11.79 9.63 9.10
N THR A 106 11.79 8.48 9.78
CA THR A 106 12.90 7.53 9.68
C THR A 106 12.81 6.94 8.28
N THR A 107 13.32 7.68 7.30
CA THR A 107 13.78 7.07 6.07
C THR A 107 14.85 6.09 6.49
N GLU A 108 14.52 4.80 6.50
CA GLU A 108 15.55 3.77 6.58
C GLU A 108 16.47 3.99 5.39
N THR A 109 17.67 4.50 5.68
CA THR A 109 18.72 4.64 4.69
C THR A 109 19.08 3.24 4.24
N ILE A 110 18.86 2.94 2.96
CA ILE A 110 19.23 1.67 2.34
C ILE A 110 20.69 1.38 2.72
N SER A 111 20.91 0.30 3.46
CA SER A 111 22.25 -0.11 3.89
C SER A 111 23.11 -0.41 2.66
N ASP A 112 24.41 -0.18 2.75
CA ASP A 112 25.36 -0.51 1.67
C ASP A 112 25.26 -2.00 1.28
N GLU A 113 24.94 -2.88 2.24
CA GLU A 113 24.70 -4.31 2.01
C GLU A 113 23.46 -4.59 1.14
N GLU A 114 22.37 -3.83 1.34
CA GLU A 114 21.15 -3.95 0.53
C GLU A 114 21.35 -3.38 -0.88
N ARG A 115 22.18 -2.34 -1.01
CA ARG A 115 22.57 -1.75 -2.29
C ARG A 115 23.38 -2.73 -3.12
N GLU A 116 24.41 -3.36 -2.55
CA GLU A 116 25.20 -4.36 -3.25
C GLU A 116 24.38 -5.58 -3.67
N ARG A 117 23.42 -6.00 -2.83
CA ARG A 117 22.52 -7.11 -3.15
C ARG A 117 21.64 -6.79 -4.36
N HIS A 118 21.10 -5.57 -4.42
CA HIS A 118 20.33 -5.11 -5.58
C HIS A 118 21.17 -5.00 -6.84
N ILE A 119 22.40 -4.48 -6.76
CA ILE A 119 23.31 -4.37 -7.91
C ILE A 119 23.67 -5.76 -8.44
N ARG A 120 24.07 -6.70 -7.57
CA ARG A 120 24.40 -8.08 -7.97
C ARG A 120 23.21 -8.76 -8.65
N LYS A 121 22.01 -8.61 -8.08
CA LYS A 121 20.79 -9.16 -8.66
C LYS A 121 20.49 -8.55 -10.04
N PHE A 122 20.65 -7.24 -10.20
CA PHE A 122 20.47 -6.56 -11.47
C PHE A 122 21.41 -7.08 -12.57
N TRP A 123 22.70 -7.26 -12.27
CA TRP A 123 23.66 -7.82 -13.23
C TRP A 123 23.35 -9.28 -13.59
N SER A 124 22.91 -10.08 -12.60
CA SER A 124 22.46 -11.45 -12.83
C SER A 124 21.25 -11.49 -13.76
N ASP A 125 20.22 -10.68 -13.47
CA ASP A 125 19.00 -10.63 -14.29
C ASP A 125 19.30 -10.17 -15.72
N MET A 126 20.20 -9.19 -15.89
CA MET A 126 20.69 -8.75 -17.21
C MET A 126 21.45 -9.84 -17.97
N SER A 127 22.29 -10.64 -17.30
CA SER A 127 23.00 -11.75 -17.96
C SER A 127 22.04 -12.83 -18.47
N ILE A 128 20.97 -13.13 -17.72
CA ILE A 128 19.95 -14.12 -18.13
C ILE A 128 19.22 -13.63 -19.39
N VAL A 129 18.81 -12.36 -19.42
CA VAL A 129 18.17 -11.74 -20.59
C VAL A 129 19.10 -11.79 -21.80
N GLY A 130 20.40 -11.49 -21.62
CA GLY A 130 21.40 -11.55 -22.69
C GLY A 130 21.57 -12.96 -23.28
N ILE A 131 21.60 -13.99 -22.43
CA ILE A 131 21.71 -15.40 -22.88
C ILE A 131 20.47 -15.80 -23.68
N ILE A 132 19.27 -15.48 -23.20
CA ILE A 132 18.01 -15.78 -23.91
C ILE A 132 18.01 -15.10 -25.28
N LEU A 133 18.37 -13.83 -25.35
CA LEU A 133 18.47 -13.09 -26.62
C LEU A 133 19.47 -13.75 -27.58
N GLY A 134 20.65 -14.15 -27.08
CA GLY A 134 21.68 -14.81 -27.88
C GLY A 134 21.21 -16.14 -28.48
N VAL A 135 20.54 -16.99 -27.69
CA VAL A 135 19.98 -18.28 -28.16
C VAL A 135 18.91 -18.05 -29.23
N VAL A 136 18.02 -17.08 -29.03
CA VAL A 136 16.98 -16.72 -30.01
C VAL A 136 17.61 -16.26 -31.33
N CYS A 137 18.65 -15.43 -31.28
CA CYS A 137 19.37 -14.98 -32.48
C CYS A 137 20.04 -16.13 -33.25
N VAL A 138 20.68 -17.07 -32.55
CA VAL A 138 21.34 -18.23 -33.19
C VAL A 138 20.32 -19.16 -33.84
N LEU A 139 19.21 -19.46 -33.14
CA LEU A 139 18.12 -20.24 -33.72
C LEU A 139 17.55 -19.55 -34.96
N PHE A 140 17.37 -18.23 -34.91
CA PHE A 140 16.90 -17.47 -36.05
C PHE A 140 17.82 -17.59 -37.28
N LEU A 141 19.15 -17.50 -37.08
CA LEU A 141 20.12 -17.65 -38.15
C LEU A 141 20.07 -19.05 -38.79
N ILE A 142 19.99 -20.11 -37.99
CA ILE A 142 19.94 -21.51 -38.46
C ILE A 142 18.67 -21.77 -39.30
N PHE A 143 17.51 -21.24 -38.86
CA PHE A 143 16.23 -21.46 -39.54
C PHE A 143 15.98 -20.52 -40.74
N SER A 144 16.80 -19.48 -40.94
CA SER A 144 16.62 -18.47 -42.01
C SER A 144 16.90 -18.93 -43.45
N GLY A 145 17.39 -20.16 -43.64
CA GLY A 145 17.93 -20.69 -44.90
C GLY A 145 16.94 -20.94 -46.07
N GLY A 146 15.82 -20.21 -46.20
CA GLY A 146 14.99 -20.35 -47.42
C GLY A 146 13.69 -19.54 -47.54
N HIS A 147 13.15 -18.97 -46.46
CA HIS A 147 11.88 -18.23 -46.49
C HIS A 147 11.99 -16.87 -45.77
N ALA A 148 12.68 -15.94 -46.40
CA ALA A 148 13.10 -14.67 -45.79
C ALA A 148 11.96 -13.77 -45.28
N GLY A 149 10.78 -13.78 -45.91
CA GLY A 149 9.70 -12.84 -45.56
C GLY A 149 8.96 -13.17 -44.26
N VAL A 150 8.52 -14.42 -44.09
CA VAL A 150 7.72 -14.83 -42.92
C VAL A 150 8.60 -14.93 -41.67
N LEU A 151 9.85 -15.36 -41.84
CA LEU A 151 10.81 -15.43 -40.73
C LEU A 151 11.17 -14.04 -40.21
N LEU A 152 11.37 -13.03 -41.07
CA LEU A 152 11.66 -11.66 -40.58
C LEU A 152 10.54 -11.08 -39.71
N ILE A 153 9.28 -11.34 -40.05
CA ILE A 153 8.13 -10.86 -39.26
C ILE A 153 8.06 -11.61 -37.93
N LEU A 154 8.20 -12.94 -37.93
CA LEU A 154 8.15 -13.75 -36.71
C LEU A 154 9.34 -13.45 -35.77
N GLY A 155 10.55 -13.29 -36.33
CA GLY A 155 11.75 -12.90 -35.59
C GLY A 155 11.63 -11.50 -35.00
N GLY A 156 11.05 -10.55 -35.74
CA GLY A 156 10.76 -9.21 -35.24
C GLY A 156 9.77 -9.21 -34.07
N ILE A 157 8.72 -10.04 -34.13
CA ILE A 157 7.75 -10.18 -33.03
C ILE A 157 8.43 -10.78 -31.79
N ILE A 158 9.25 -11.82 -31.94
CA ILE A 158 9.96 -12.45 -30.82
C ILE A 158 10.96 -11.46 -30.19
N LEU A 159 11.73 -10.73 -31.01
CA LEU A 159 12.65 -9.70 -30.53
C LEU A 159 11.93 -8.61 -29.75
N LEU A 160 10.78 -8.14 -30.25
CA LEU A 160 9.95 -7.13 -29.60
C LEU A 160 9.38 -7.65 -28.27
N LEU A 161 9.00 -8.92 -28.20
CA LEU A 161 8.52 -9.57 -26.98
C LEU A 161 9.63 -9.68 -25.92
N VAL A 162 10.85 -10.03 -26.33
CA VAL A 162 12.03 -10.07 -25.45
C VAL A 162 12.38 -8.65 -24.96
N LEU A 163 12.32 -7.64 -25.81
CA LEU A 163 12.52 -6.24 -25.43
C LEU A 163 11.45 -5.73 -24.45
N LEU A 164 10.19 -6.13 -24.63
CA LEU A 164 9.11 -5.77 -23.70
C LEU A 164 9.31 -6.42 -22.33
N ILE A 165 9.67 -7.71 -22.28
CA ILE A 165 9.98 -8.40 -21.03
C ILE A 165 11.20 -7.77 -20.36
N ALA A 166 12.28 -7.52 -21.11
CA ALA A 166 13.46 -6.84 -20.59
C ALA A 166 13.13 -5.45 -20.05
N GLY A 167 12.33 -4.65 -20.77
CA GLY A 167 11.87 -3.34 -20.31
C GLY A 167 11.08 -3.43 -19.00
N PHE A 168 10.18 -4.41 -18.89
CA PHE A 168 9.38 -4.60 -17.68
C PHE A 168 10.22 -4.98 -16.46
N TYR A 169 11.30 -5.74 -16.62
CA TYR A 169 12.18 -6.15 -15.51
C TYR A 169 13.31 -5.16 -15.22
N VAL A 170 13.82 -4.44 -16.22
CA VAL A 170 15.00 -3.56 -16.12
C VAL A 170 14.62 -2.11 -15.80
N VAL A 171 13.45 -1.61 -16.25
CA VAL A 171 13.02 -0.23 -15.97
C VAL A 171 12.72 0.04 -14.48
N PRO A 172 12.08 -0.88 -13.73
CA PRO A 172 11.86 -0.66 -12.29
C PRO A 172 13.15 -0.58 -11.49
N SER A 173 14.16 -1.36 -11.86
CA SER A 173 15.48 -1.37 -11.19
C SER A 173 16.31 -0.14 -11.53
N LEU A 174 16.28 0.34 -12.78
CA LEU A 174 16.93 1.62 -13.17
C LEU A 174 16.30 2.83 -12.48
N THR A 175 14.97 2.86 -12.33
CA THR A 175 14.28 3.95 -11.63
C THR A 175 14.53 3.93 -10.12
N ALA A 176 14.70 2.75 -9.53
CA ALA A 176 15.14 2.60 -8.13
C ALA A 176 16.57 3.14 -7.93
N LEU A 177 17.50 2.82 -8.84
CA LEU A 177 18.89 3.33 -8.81
C LEU A 177 18.96 4.85 -8.96
N LYS A 178 18.24 5.45 -9.93
CA LYS A 178 18.20 6.92 -10.10
C LYS A 178 17.66 7.65 -8.87
N ARG A 179 16.67 7.07 -8.18
CA ARG A 179 16.13 7.64 -6.93
C ARG A 179 17.11 7.51 -5.75
N ALA A 180 17.98 6.50 -5.76
CA ALA A 180 19.02 6.34 -4.75
C ALA A 180 20.13 7.39 -4.93
N ASP A 181 20.56 7.66 -6.16
CA ASP A 181 21.61 8.66 -6.43
C ASP A 181 21.10 10.11 -6.26
N ALA A 182 19.83 10.39 -6.53
CA ALA A 182 19.24 11.73 -6.37
C ALA A 182 19.02 12.17 -4.90
N LYS A 183 19.23 11.27 -3.94
CA LYS A 183 19.15 11.55 -2.49
C LYS A 183 20.52 11.86 -1.87
N ARG A 184 21.57 11.97 -2.69
CA ARG A 184 22.92 12.38 -2.31
C ARG A 184 23.11 13.87 -2.57
#